data_AF-A0A2S3WAX1-F1
#
_entry.id   AF-A0A2S3WAX1-F1
#
_cell.length_a   1.000
_cell.length_b   1.000
_cell.length_c   1.000
_cell.angle_alpha   90.00
_cell.angle_beta   90.00
_cell.angle_gamma   90.00
#
_symmetry.space_group_name_H-M   'P 1'
#
loop_
_entity.id
_entity.type
_entity.pdbx_description
1 polymer ?
#
loop_
_entity_poly.entity_id
_entity_poly.type
_entity_poly.pdbx_seq_one_letter_code
_entity_poly.pdbx_strand_id
1 'polypeptide(L)'
;MIIDSRPCCRNRIPEQLSYDLAIAENPRNRGVSSGGRHKRGLVKHTHLWEPGRTLWISFMGSPDRSLKMAIFELASQWTDLSEANLELDLAEDNDANAQIRVLTGKDVLHNESDFGTDALAHTDETMCLNVAPGEEWFECTVLHEFGHALGLQHEHTHPDANIPWNEQALIATLQGAGWTAQDVYQQYLEVQTDTAMIKTAYDPLSIMHYAVAQWQTIGDFEIARNHQLSEKDLELMRLAYPHD
;
A
#
# COMPACT_ATOMS: atom_id res chain seq x y z
N MET A 1 5.48 -20.63 10.01
CA MET A 1 5.30 -19.19 9.71
C MET A 1 6.39 -18.81 8.73
N ILE A 2 6.04 -18.66 7.46
CA ILE A 2 6.95 -18.03 6.51
C ILE A 2 6.97 -16.56 6.91
N ILE A 3 8.07 -16.12 7.49
CA ILE A 3 8.36 -14.70 7.64
C ILE A 3 8.46 -14.20 6.21
N ASP A 4 7.51 -13.39 5.77
CA ASP A 4 7.63 -12.73 4.48
C ASP A 4 8.92 -11.92 4.52
N SER A 5 9.89 -12.36 3.71
CA SER A 5 11.30 -12.10 3.96
C SER A 5 11.77 -10.77 3.39
N ARG A 6 10.87 -9.93 2.88
CA ARG A 6 11.15 -8.60 2.30
C ARG A 6 9.98 -7.63 2.50
N PRO A 7 10.23 -6.30 2.47
CA PRO A 7 9.20 -5.25 2.55
C PRO A 7 7.99 -5.51 1.64
N CYS A 8 6.77 -5.31 2.14
CA CYS A 8 5.55 -5.34 1.31
C CYS A 8 5.44 -4.09 0.42
N CYS A 9 6.10 -3.00 0.79
CA CYS A 9 6.06 -1.75 0.05
C CYS A 9 7.34 -1.49 -0.72
N ARG A 10 7.16 -1.14 -2.00
CA ARG A 10 8.25 -0.92 -2.95
C ARG A 10 8.65 0.56 -3.03
N ASN A 11 9.44 1.04 -2.07
CA ASN A 11 10.03 2.39 -2.15
C ASN A 11 11.22 2.43 -3.12
N ARG A 12 10.93 2.51 -4.44
CA ARG A 12 11.95 2.49 -5.51
C ARG A 12 12.51 3.84 -5.89
N ILE A 13 11.84 4.92 -5.52
CA ILE A 13 12.15 6.26 -6.04
C ILE A 13 12.62 7.21 -4.95
N PRO A 14 13.48 8.19 -5.30
CA PRO A 14 13.82 9.26 -4.37
C PRO A 14 12.58 10.05 -3.96
N GLU A 15 12.53 10.47 -2.69
CA GLU A 15 11.39 11.20 -2.12
C GLU A 15 11.01 12.46 -2.90
N GLN A 16 11.99 13.18 -3.47
CA GLN A 16 11.72 14.35 -4.31
C GLN A 16 10.96 13.98 -5.60
N LEU A 17 11.27 12.84 -6.23
CA LEU A 17 10.57 12.39 -7.43
C LEU A 17 9.14 11.96 -7.08
N SER A 18 8.97 11.23 -5.96
CA SER A 18 7.64 10.88 -5.45
C SER A 18 6.80 12.14 -5.22
N TYR A 19 7.37 13.17 -4.58
CA TYR A 19 6.71 14.46 -4.36
C TYR A 19 6.32 15.13 -5.67
N ASP A 20 7.24 15.22 -6.63
CA ASP A 20 7.02 15.90 -7.90
C ASP A 20 5.91 15.21 -8.73
N LEU A 21 5.89 13.87 -8.74
CA LEU A 21 4.84 13.08 -9.42
C LEU A 21 3.48 13.27 -8.74
N ALA A 22 3.43 13.17 -7.42
CA ALA A 22 2.20 13.29 -6.66
C ALA A 22 1.51 14.64 -6.87
N ILE A 23 2.27 15.75 -6.85
CA ILE A 23 1.69 17.10 -7.05
C ILE A 23 1.37 17.40 -8.52
N ALA A 24 2.01 16.71 -9.45
CA ALA A 24 1.72 16.83 -10.87
C ALA A 24 0.43 16.11 -11.24
N GLU A 25 0.18 14.94 -10.65
CA GLU A 25 -1.09 14.21 -10.77
C GLU A 25 -2.22 14.92 -10.03
N ASN A 26 -2.03 15.23 -8.75
CA ASN A 26 -3.05 15.84 -7.91
C ASN A 26 -2.42 16.96 -7.07
N PRO A 27 -2.64 18.25 -7.44
CA PRO A 27 -2.08 19.38 -6.70
C PRO A 27 -2.45 19.44 -5.21
N ARG A 28 -3.51 18.73 -4.77
CA ARG A 28 -3.92 18.62 -3.36
C ARG A 28 -2.95 17.77 -2.54
N ASN A 29 -2.10 16.95 -3.18
CA ASN A 29 -1.05 16.18 -2.52
C ASN A 29 0.07 17.04 -1.92
N ARG A 30 0.17 18.31 -2.32
CA ARG A 30 1.14 19.27 -1.79
C ARG A 30 0.81 19.53 -0.31
N GLY A 31 1.36 18.71 0.59
CA GLY A 31 1.16 18.84 2.03
C GLY A 31 1.38 20.27 2.53
N VAL A 32 0.77 20.62 3.66
CA VAL A 32 0.85 21.99 4.19
C VAL A 32 2.28 22.26 4.65
N SER A 33 3.00 23.17 3.99
CA SER A 33 4.33 23.60 4.42
C SER A 33 4.22 24.20 5.83
N SER A 34 4.75 23.53 6.85
CA SER A 34 4.85 24.12 8.18
C SER A 34 5.87 25.27 8.10
N GLY A 35 5.36 26.50 8.18
CA GLY A 35 6.15 27.73 8.14
C GLY A 35 7.10 27.81 9.33
N GLY A 36 8.31 27.29 9.16
CA GLY A 36 9.38 27.35 10.15
C GLY A 36 10.72 27.16 9.45
N ARG A 37 11.49 28.24 9.35
CA ARG A 37 12.80 28.29 8.70
C ARG A 37 13.76 27.28 9.35
N HIS A 38 13.84 26.03 8.89
CA HIS A 38 15.04 25.19 9.05
C HIS A 38 15.09 24.03 8.03
N LYS A 39 16.21 24.03 7.28
CA LYS A 39 16.69 23.02 6.33
C LYS A 39 15.80 22.89 5.10
N ARG A 40 16.42 22.56 3.95
CA ARG A 40 15.73 22.21 2.71
C ARG A 40 15.09 20.83 2.95
N GLY A 41 14.06 20.85 3.78
CA GLY A 41 13.47 19.70 4.45
C GLY A 41 12.36 19.13 3.59
N LEU A 42 12.41 17.82 3.44
CA LEU A 42 11.42 16.95 2.83
C LEU A 42 10.00 17.44 3.13
N VAL A 43 9.27 17.83 2.08
CA VAL A 43 7.84 18.09 2.19
C VAL A 43 7.18 16.72 2.11
N LYS A 44 6.61 16.25 3.22
CA LYS A 44 5.78 15.05 3.18
C LYS A 44 4.52 15.34 2.35
N HIS A 45 4.15 14.40 1.50
CA HIS A 45 3.02 14.47 0.58
C HIS A 45 2.25 13.16 0.61
N THR A 46 1.00 13.21 0.15
CA THR A 46 0.20 12.01 -0.09
C THR A 46 0.43 11.48 -1.51
N HIS A 47 0.22 10.19 -1.73
CA HIS A 47 0.43 9.53 -3.02
C HIS A 47 -0.88 9.36 -3.81
N LEU A 48 -1.90 10.16 -3.50
CA LEU A 48 -3.25 9.95 -4.00
C LEU A 48 -3.36 10.36 -5.47
N TRP A 49 -4.17 9.62 -6.21
CA TRP A 49 -4.59 10.01 -7.56
C TRP A 49 -5.51 11.25 -7.52
N GLU A 50 -5.75 11.87 -8.67
CA GLU A 50 -6.75 12.93 -8.75
C GLU A 50 -8.17 12.33 -8.62
N PRO A 51 -9.06 12.87 -7.77
CA PRO A 51 -10.45 12.42 -7.74
C PRO A 51 -11.12 12.56 -9.12
N GLY A 52 -11.85 11.54 -9.55
CA GLY A 52 -12.46 11.41 -10.87
C GLY A 52 -11.57 10.71 -11.90
N ARG A 53 -10.36 10.27 -11.51
CA ARG A 53 -9.43 9.55 -12.38
C ARG A 53 -9.91 8.11 -12.64
N THR A 54 -9.82 7.68 -13.90
CA THR A 54 -9.82 6.26 -14.28
C THR A 54 -8.39 5.72 -14.22
N LEU A 55 -8.16 4.70 -13.41
CA LEU A 55 -6.89 3.98 -13.32
C LEU A 55 -6.99 2.69 -14.12
N TRP A 56 -6.16 2.60 -15.15
CA TRP A 56 -6.11 1.43 -16.00
C TRP A 56 -5.21 0.35 -15.41
N ILE A 57 -5.73 -0.87 -15.37
CA ILE A 57 -5.05 -2.08 -14.88
C ILE A 57 -4.67 -2.93 -16.09
N SER A 58 -3.37 -3.18 -16.24
CA SER A 58 -2.81 -4.05 -17.28
C SER A 58 -2.10 -5.23 -16.65
N PHE A 59 -2.25 -6.42 -17.23
CA PHE A 59 -1.57 -7.63 -16.76
C PHE A 59 -0.38 -7.95 -17.65
N MET A 60 0.79 -8.12 -17.04
CA MET A 60 2.03 -8.43 -17.73
C MET A 60 2.15 -9.92 -18.02
N GLY A 61 2.61 -10.26 -19.22
CA GLY A 61 2.82 -11.64 -19.65
C GLY A 61 1.53 -12.41 -20.00
N SER A 62 0.39 -11.71 -20.11
CA SER A 62 -0.90 -12.28 -20.49
C SER A 62 -1.34 -13.50 -19.67
N PRO A 63 -1.51 -13.36 -18.34
CA PRO A 63 -1.95 -14.44 -17.48
C PRO A 63 -3.39 -14.86 -17.80
N ASP A 64 -3.77 -16.02 -17.26
CA ASP A 64 -5.07 -16.64 -17.52
C ASP A 64 -6.23 -15.67 -17.18
N ARG A 65 -7.24 -15.63 -18.04
CA ARG A 65 -8.39 -14.71 -17.89
C ARG A 65 -9.06 -14.87 -16.53
N SER A 66 -9.17 -16.10 -16.02
CA SER A 66 -9.80 -16.37 -14.72
C SER A 66 -9.08 -15.67 -13.58
N LEU A 67 -7.75 -15.72 -13.56
CA LEU A 67 -6.91 -15.01 -12.59
C LEU A 67 -7.07 -13.49 -12.73
N LYS A 68 -7.05 -12.96 -13.95
CA LYS A 68 -7.22 -11.53 -14.21
C LYS A 68 -8.55 -11.00 -13.67
N MET A 69 -9.64 -11.71 -13.93
CA MET A 69 -10.97 -11.29 -13.46
C MET A 69 -11.07 -11.38 -11.94
N ALA A 70 -10.56 -12.44 -11.31
CA ALA A 70 -10.60 -12.56 -9.86
C ALA A 70 -9.83 -11.43 -9.16
N ILE A 71 -8.66 -11.04 -9.68
CA ILE A 71 -7.89 -9.91 -9.16
C ILE A 71 -8.65 -8.59 -9.39
N PHE A 72 -9.18 -8.38 -10.59
CA PHE A 72 -9.90 -7.15 -10.94
C PHE A 72 -11.19 -6.97 -10.13
N GLU A 73 -11.95 -8.04 -9.91
CA GLU A 73 -13.17 -8.03 -9.09
C GLU A 73 -12.86 -7.66 -7.63
N LEU A 74 -11.77 -8.18 -7.06
CA LEU A 74 -11.32 -7.80 -5.72
C LEU A 74 -10.86 -6.34 -5.67
N ALA A 75 -10.05 -5.91 -6.64
CA ALA A 75 -9.60 -4.52 -6.74
C ALA A 75 -10.77 -3.53 -6.81
N SER A 76 -11.79 -3.86 -7.61
CA SER A 76 -12.98 -3.02 -7.81
C SER A 76 -13.80 -2.82 -6.53
N GLN A 77 -13.69 -3.71 -5.53
CA GLN A 77 -14.38 -3.54 -4.24
C GLN A 77 -14.01 -2.23 -3.55
N TRP A 78 -12.77 -1.75 -3.71
CA TRP A 78 -12.33 -0.49 -3.13
C TRP A 78 -13.20 0.68 -3.60
N THR A 79 -13.53 0.76 -4.89
CA THR A 79 -14.37 1.82 -5.46
C THR A 79 -15.86 1.52 -5.34
N ASP A 80 -16.27 0.27 -5.55
CA ASP A 80 -17.68 -0.14 -5.56
C ASP A 80 -18.33 -0.03 -4.17
N LEU A 81 -17.60 -0.39 -3.10
CA LEU A 81 -18.14 -0.38 -1.74
C LEU A 81 -17.97 0.97 -1.04
N SER A 82 -16.94 1.74 -1.39
CA SER A 82 -16.72 3.06 -0.80
C SER A 82 -17.51 4.16 -1.50
N GLU A 83 -17.86 3.97 -2.78
CA GLU A 83 -18.37 5.02 -3.68
C GLU A 83 -17.37 6.19 -3.84
N ALA A 84 -16.08 5.94 -3.58
CA ALA A 84 -15.01 6.91 -3.80
C ALA A 84 -14.96 7.40 -5.25
N ASN A 85 -14.56 8.65 -5.45
CA ASN A 85 -14.44 9.27 -6.75
C ASN A 85 -13.16 8.81 -7.48
N LEU A 86 -13.12 7.54 -7.84
CA LEU A 86 -12.12 6.90 -8.69
C LEU A 86 -12.80 5.78 -9.49
N GLU A 87 -12.25 5.47 -10.65
CA GLU A 87 -12.70 4.35 -11.48
C GLU A 87 -11.53 3.41 -11.76
N LEU A 88 -11.78 2.09 -11.71
CA LEU A 88 -10.82 1.07 -12.11
C LEU A 88 -11.32 0.38 -13.38
N ASP A 89 -10.46 0.26 -14.39
CA ASP A 89 -10.81 -0.44 -15.64
C ASP A 89 -9.62 -1.25 -16.18
N LEU A 90 -9.91 -2.18 -17.07
CA LEU A 90 -8.93 -3.09 -17.66
C LEU A 90 -8.41 -2.55 -18.99
N ALA A 91 -7.09 -2.43 -19.08
CA ALA A 91 -6.39 -2.20 -20.34
C ALA A 91 -6.10 -3.53 -21.06
N GLU A 92 -5.57 -3.43 -22.28
CA GLU A 92 -4.97 -4.57 -22.96
C GLU A 92 -3.74 -5.09 -22.17
N ASP A 93 -3.48 -6.39 -22.24
CA ASP A 93 -2.32 -6.99 -21.58
C ASP A 93 -1.01 -6.33 -22.08
N ASN A 94 -0.09 -6.08 -21.16
CA ASN A 94 1.19 -5.41 -21.41
C ASN A 94 1.07 -3.96 -21.92
N ASP A 95 -0.07 -3.28 -21.72
CA ASP A 95 -0.16 -1.85 -21.96
C ASP A 95 0.77 -1.08 -20.99
N ALA A 96 1.80 -0.45 -21.55
CA ALA A 96 2.77 0.35 -20.80
C ALA A 96 2.21 1.70 -20.32
N ASN A 97 1.06 2.14 -20.82
CA ASN A 97 0.39 3.38 -20.40
C ASN A 97 -0.57 3.17 -19.22
N ALA A 98 -0.89 1.91 -18.89
CA ALA A 98 -1.71 1.59 -17.73
C ALA A 98 -0.99 2.03 -16.45
N GLN A 99 -1.72 2.63 -15.50
CA GLN A 99 -1.15 3.10 -14.24
C GLN A 99 -0.75 1.94 -13.35
N ILE A 100 -1.59 0.89 -13.30
CA ILE A 100 -1.37 -0.30 -12.49
C ILE A 100 -0.99 -1.44 -13.43
N ARG A 101 0.25 -1.92 -13.34
CA ARG A 101 0.77 -3.00 -14.18
C ARG A 101 1.13 -4.20 -13.30
N VAL A 102 0.28 -5.22 -13.38
CA VAL A 102 0.30 -6.38 -12.47
C VAL A 102 1.12 -7.51 -13.10
N LEU A 103 2.22 -7.87 -12.46
CA LEU A 103 2.96 -9.09 -12.74
C LEU A 103 2.51 -10.21 -11.80
N THR A 104 2.01 -11.30 -12.37
CA THR A 104 1.53 -12.46 -11.61
C THR A 104 2.34 -13.71 -11.91
N GLY A 105 2.48 -14.60 -10.93
CA GLY A 105 2.93 -15.98 -11.18
C GLY A 105 3.86 -16.53 -10.10
N LYS A 106 4.10 -17.84 -10.14
CA LYS A 106 4.86 -18.56 -9.11
C LYS A 106 6.33 -18.18 -9.03
N ASP A 107 6.88 -17.65 -10.12
CA ASP A 107 8.26 -17.15 -10.20
C ASP A 107 8.39 -15.72 -9.63
N VAL A 108 7.27 -15.04 -9.37
CA VAL A 108 7.25 -13.77 -8.66
C VAL A 108 7.54 -14.06 -7.19
N LEU A 109 8.58 -13.44 -6.65
CA LEU A 109 9.06 -13.81 -5.31
C LEU A 109 8.22 -13.22 -4.17
N HIS A 110 7.43 -12.19 -4.45
CA HIS A 110 6.83 -11.30 -3.44
C HIS A 110 5.43 -10.82 -3.85
N ASN A 111 4.66 -10.35 -2.88
CA ASN A 111 3.49 -9.51 -3.11
C ASN A 111 3.87 -8.09 -2.69
N GLU A 112 3.78 -7.14 -3.62
CA GLU A 112 4.16 -5.75 -3.38
C GLU A 112 3.50 -4.84 -4.40
N SER A 113 3.33 -3.57 -4.03
CA SER A 113 2.89 -2.50 -4.92
C SER A 113 3.70 -1.22 -4.69
N ASP A 114 3.85 -0.42 -5.74
CA ASP A 114 4.19 0.99 -5.61
C ASP A 114 3.04 1.75 -4.92
N PHE A 115 3.35 2.88 -4.26
CA PHE A 115 2.37 3.73 -3.61
C PHE A 115 1.73 4.70 -4.60
N GLY A 116 0.47 4.47 -4.97
CA GLY A 116 -0.33 5.40 -5.77
C GLY A 116 0.45 6.00 -6.95
N THR A 117 0.61 7.31 -6.95
CA THR A 117 1.27 8.07 -8.02
C THR A 117 2.75 7.73 -8.23
N ASP A 118 3.41 7.04 -7.31
CA ASP A 118 4.80 6.57 -7.50
C ASP A 118 4.88 5.57 -8.67
N ALA A 119 3.78 4.88 -8.98
CA ALA A 119 3.63 4.02 -10.15
C ALA A 119 3.93 4.73 -11.49
N LEU A 120 3.80 6.06 -11.54
CA LEU A 120 4.08 6.89 -12.71
C LEU A 120 5.58 7.05 -12.99
N ALA A 121 6.46 6.68 -12.05
CA ALA A 121 7.90 6.77 -12.23
C ALA A 121 8.47 5.67 -13.13
N HIS A 122 7.70 4.61 -13.36
CA HIS A 122 8.16 3.38 -13.97
C HIS A 122 7.30 2.99 -15.18
N THR A 123 7.87 2.15 -16.03
CA THR A 123 7.17 1.53 -17.17
C THR A 123 7.15 0.00 -17.07
N ASP A 124 7.81 -0.56 -16.06
CA ASP A 124 7.80 -1.99 -15.69
C ASP A 124 6.62 -2.28 -14.75
N GLU A 125 6.58 -3.45 -14.12
CA GLU A 125 5.53 -3.80 -13.16
C GLU A 125 5.47 -2.80 -12.00
N THR A 126 4.26 -2.33 -11.68
CA THR A 126 4.00 -1.49 -10.50
C THR A 126 3.46 -2.30 -9.34
N MET A 127 3.03 -3.54 -9.61
CA MET A 127 2.52 -4.48 -8.65
C MET A 127 2.96 -5.90 -9.01
N CYS A 128 3.37 -6.65 -8.00
CA CYS A 128 3.69 -8.07 -8.08
C CYS A 128 2.71 -8.86 -7.23
N LEU A 129 2.14 -9.94 -7.76
CA LEU A 129 1.27 -10.85 -7.02
C LEU A 129 1.68 -12.31 -7.23
N ASN A 130 2.08 -12.98 -6.15
CA ASN A 130 2.31 -14.42 -6.11
C ASN A 130 1.25 -15.10 -5.23
N VAL A 131 -0.01 -14.85 -5.56
CA VAL A 131 -1.16 -15.52 -4.99
C VAL A 131 -2.14 -15.91 -6.10
N ALA A 132 -2.88 -17.00 -5.90
CA ALA A 132 -3.86 -17.48 -6.87
C ALA A 132 -5.22 -17.84 -6.23
N PRO A 133 -6.33 -17.75 -6.99
CA PRO A 133 -7.65 -18.14 -6.51
C PRO A 133 -7.66 -19.53 -5.86
N GLY A 134 -8.27 -19.62 -4.68
CA GLY A 134 -8.33 -20.85 -3.87
C GLY A 134 -7.19 -21.00 -2.86
N GLU A 135 -6.16 -20.15 -2.90
CA GLU A 135 -5.17 -20.05 -1.83
C GLU A 135 -5.72 -19.24 -0.64
N GLU A 136 -5.32 -19.60 0.58
CA GLU A 136 -5.82 -19.04 1.84
C GLU A 136 -5.74 -17.51 1.92
N TRP A 137 -4.71 -16.93 1.32
CA TRP A 137 -4.39 -15.50 1.43
C TRP A 137 -4.64 -14.73 0.14
N PHE A 138 -5.29 -15.33 -0.87
CA PHE A 138 -5.48 -14.68 -2.17
C PHE A 138 -6.24 -13.36 -2.05
N GLU A 139 -7.44 -13.40 -1.46
CA GLU A 139 -8.32 -12.23 -1.40
C GLU A 139 -7.70 -11.08 -0.59
N CYS A 140 -7.18 -11.39 0.60
CA CYS A 140 -6.62 -10.37 1.48
C CYS A 140 -5.37 -9.70 0.90
N THR A 141 -4.50 -10.48 0.24
CA THR A 141 -3.29 -9.95 -0.38
C THR A 141 -3.64 -9.04 -1.56
N VAL A 142 -4.56 -9.45 -2.44
CA VAL A 142 -4.98 -8.61 -3.56
C VAL A 142 -5.57 -7.30 -3.06
N LEU A 143 -6.49 -7.35 -2.09
CA LEU A 143 -7.09 -6.13 -1.52
C LEU A 143 -6.03 -5.21 -0.90
N HIS A 144 -5.06 -5.75 -0.16
CA HIS A 144 -3.97 -5.01 0.46
C HIS A 144 -3.09 -4.31 -0.58
N GLU A 145 -2.59 -5.04 -1.58
CA GLU A 145 -1.72 -4.46 -2.61
C GLU A 145 -2.45 -3.40 -3.44
N PHE A 146 -3.75 -3.60 -3.73
CA PHE A 146 -4.54 -2.55 -4.39
C PHE A 146 -4.78 -1.33 -3.48
N GLY A 147 -4.84 -1.49 -2.16
CA GLY A 147 -4.84 -0.35 -1.25
C GLY A 147 -3.58 0.53 -1.41
N HIS A 148 -2.40 -0.09 -1.55
CA HIS A 148 -1.16 0.63 -1.86
C HIS A 148 -1.19 1.29 -3.24
N ALA A 149 -1.67 0.58 -4.27
CA ALA A 149 -1.83 1.14 -5.61
C ALA A 149 -2.81 2.33 -5.65
N LEU A 150 -3.72 2.41 -4.67
CA LEU A 150 -4.63 3.53 -4.44
C LEU A 150 -4.06 4.60 -3.47
N GLY A 151 -2.79 4.49 -3.08
CA GLY A 151 -2.09 5.48 -2.27
C GLY A 151 -2.29 5.34 -0.76
N LEU A 152 -2.88 4.24 -0.27
CA LEU A 152 -3.00 3.97 1.15
C LEU A 152 -1.68 3.42 1.73
N GLN A 153 -1.40 3.80 2.97
CA GLN A 153 -0.23 3.34 3.71
C GLN A 153 -0.65 2.33 4.79
N HIS A 154 0.33 1.65 5.39
CA HIS A 154 0.06 0.64 6.40
C HIS A 154 -0.54 1.19 7.69
N GLU A 155 -1.56 0.51 8.19
CA GLU A 155 -2.30 0.92 9.39
C GLU A 155 -1.49 0.71 10.69
N HIS A 156 -0.53 -0.22 10.72
CA HIS A 156 0.35 -0.39 11.89
C HIS A 156 1.29 0.80 12.12
N THR A 157 1.50 1.62 11.08
CA THR A 157 2.29 2.86 11.18
C THR A 157 1.44 4.06 11.61
N HIS A 158 0.13 3.87 11.83
CA HIS A 158 -0.76 4.91 12.33
C HIS A 158 -0.28 5.45 13.69
N PRO A 159 -0.31 6.78 13.94
CA PRO A 159 0.22 7.38 15.17
C PRO A 159 -0.43 6.89 16.46
N ASP A 160 -1.69 6.46 16.39
CA ASP A 160 -2.44 5.92 17.52
C ASP A 160 -2.42 4.37 17.61
N ALA A 161 -1.67 3.68 16.74
CA ALA A 161 -1.61 2.21 16.74
C ALA A 161 -1.03 1.64 18.05
N ASN A 162 -0.06 2.35 18.64
CA ASN A 162 0.55 2.04 19.94
C ASN A 162 0.96 0.55 20.11
N ILE A 163 1.42 -0.09 19.03
CA ILE A 163 1.81 -1.50 19.06
C ILE A 163 3.05 -1.65 19.97
N PRO A 164 3.01 -2.53 20.98
CA PRO A 164 4.12 -2.72 21.91
C PRO A 164 5.22 -3.59 21.29
N TRP A 165 5.85 -3.11 20.21
CA TRP A 165 6.86 -3.85 19.47
C TRP A 165 8.03 -4.29 20.37
N ASN A 166 8.39 -5.56 20.26
CA ASN A 166 9.65 -6.09 20.76
C ASN A 166 10.74 -5.86 19.69
N GLU A 167 11.21 -4.62 19.62
CA GLU A 167 12.20 -4.19 18.61
C GLU A 167 13.44 -5.08 18.58
N GLN A 168 13.91 -5.53 19.74
CA GLN A 168 15.06 -6.42 19.83
C GLN A 168 14.79 -7.77 19.17
N ALA A 169 13.61 -8.37 19.40
CA ALA A 169 13.23 -9.63 18.78
C ALA A 169 13.02 -9.48 17.26
N LEU A 170 12.39 -8.39 16.83
CA LEU A 170 12.23 -8.08 15.40
C LEU A 170 13.57 -7.95 14.69
N ILE A 171 14.47 -7.11 15.21
CA ILE A 171 15.80 -6.90 14.64
C ILE A 171 16.59 -8.21 14.61
N ALA A 172 16.64 -8.96 15.72
CA ALA A 172 17.41 -10.21 15.79
C ALA A 172 16.91 -11.26 14.80
N THR A 173 15.60 -11.40 14.64
CA THR A 173 14.99 -12.35 13.70
C THR A 173 15.22 -11.92 12.25
N LEU A 174 14.95 -10.65 11.91
CA LEU A 174 14.98 -10.17 10.53
C LEU A 174 16.41 -9.96 10.01
N GLN A 175 17.39 -9.66 10.88
CA GLN A 175 18.80 -9.68 10.51
C GLN A 175 19.26 -11.07 10.05
N GLY A 176 18.70 -12.14 10.64
CA GLY A 176 18.92 -13.51 10.18
C GLY A 176 18.40 -13.77 8.76
N ALA A 177 17.41 -12.98 8.30
CA ALA A 177 16.88 -12.97 6.95
C ALA A 177 17.56 -11.95 6.02
N GLY A 178 18.63 -11.29 6.48
CA GLY A 178 19.42 -10.33 5.69
C GLY A 178 18.96 -8.87 5.77
N TRP A 179 18.01 -8.54 6.64
CA TRP A 179 17.54 -7.16 6.82
C TRP A 179 18.55 -6.33 7.61
N THR A 180 18.71 -5.08 7.22
CA THR A 180 19.38 -4.09 8.07
C THR A 180 18.44 -3.61 9.18
N ALA A 181 19.01 -3.08 10.27
CA ALA A 181 18.19 -2.45 11.30
C ALA A 181 17.37 -1.26 10.75
N GLN A 182 17.86 -0.60 9.70
CA GLN A 182 17.14 0.48 9.03
C GLN A 182 15.91 -0.05 8.29
N ASP A 183 16.02 -1.20 7.61
CA ASP A 183 14.88 -1.84 6.94
C ASP A 183 13.80 -2.21 7.96
N VAL A 184 14.20 -2.80 9.09
CA VAL A 184 13.26 -3.14 10.17
C VAL A 184 12.56 -1.88 10.70
N TYR A 185 13.32 -0.81 10.91
CA TYR A 185 12.76 0.45 11.37
C TYR A 185 11.72 0.98 10.37
N GLN A 186 12.09 1.13 9.10
CA GLN A 186 11.21 1.70 8.07
C GLN A 186 9.96 0.87 7.80
N GLN A 187 10.02 -0.45 7.99
CA GLN A 187 8.91 -1.34 7.68
C GLN A 187 7.98 -1.63 8.86
N TYR A 188 8.51 -1.65 10.09
CA TYR A 188 7.74 -2.04 11.27
C TYR A 188 7.59 -0.92 12.30
N LEU A 189 8.64 -0.14 12.52
CA LEU A 189 8.73 0.76 13.68
C LEU A 189 8.46 2.22 13.34
N GLU A 190 8.54 2.59 12.06
CA GLU A 190 8.26 3.94 11.60
C GLU A 190 6.78 4.26 11.82
N VAL A 191 6.53 5.43 12.40
CA VAL A 191 5.19 5.95 12.67
C VAL A 191 4.95 7.16 11.78
N GLN A 192 3.80 7.17 11.11
CA GLN A 192 3.34 8.29 10.32
C GLN A 192 3.01 9.48 11.22
N THR A 193 3.91 10.45 11.22
CA THR A 193 3.81 11.69 12.00
C THR A 193 3.27 12.86 11.19
N ASP A 194 2.90 12.65 9.93
CA ASP A 194 2.43 13.73 9.08
C ASP A 194 1.02 14.17 9.45
N THR A 195 0.90 15.44 9.83
CA THR A 195 -0.38 16.07 10.12
C THR A 195 -1.22 16.36 8.88
N ALA A 196 -0.60 16.39 7.69
CA ALA A 196 -1.28 16.63 6.43
C ALA A 196 -1.89 15.37 5.81
N MET A 197 -1.56 14.18 6.32
CA MET A 197 -2.13 12.94 5.83
C MET A 197 -3.62 12.84 6.15
N ILE A 198 -4.39 12.45 5.14
CA ILE A 198 -5.78 12.01 5.30
C ILE A 198 -5.74 10.68 6.05
N LYS A 199 -6.45 10.61 7.17
CA LYS A 199 -6.52 9.42 8.01
C LYS A 199 -7.85 9.36 8.75
N THR A 200 -8.29 8.14 9.03
CA THR A 200 -9.37 7.84 9.97
C THR A 200 -8.76 7.58 11.36
N ALA A 201 -9.58 7.23 12.35
CA ALA A 201 -9.06 6.77 13.64
C ALA A 201 -8.49 5.35 13.50
N TYR A 202 -7.38 5.04 14.20
CA TYR A 202 -6.70 3.74 14.14
C TYR A 202 -7.66 2.53 14.07
N ASP A 203 -7.40 1.64 13.13
CA ASP A 203 -8.21 0.46 12.86
C ASP A 203 -7.43 -0.86 12.87
N PRO A 204 -7.49 -1.66 13.95
CA PRO A 204 -6.85 -2.97 13.96
C PRO A 204 -7.50 -3.96 12.96
N LEU A 205 -8.67 -3.66 12.40
CA LEU A 205 -9.37 -4.50 11.42
C LEU A 205 -9.13 -4.07 9.97
N SER A 206 -8.38 -2.99 9.73
CA SER A 206 -8.08 -2.51 8.38
C SER A 206 -7.37 -3.59 7.57
N ILE A 207 -7.73 -3.74 6.29
CA ILE A 207 -7.00 -4.59 5.36
C ILE A 207 -5.55 -4.13 5.20
N MET A 208 -5.26 -2.85 5.44
CA MET A 208 -3.92 -2.25 5.38
C MET A 208 -3.09 -2.51 6.64
N HIS A 209 -3.62 -3.23 7.63
CA HIS A 209 -2.88 -3.59 8.83
C HIS A 209 -2.05 -4.88 8.60
N TYR A 210 -0.76 -4.83 8.94
CA TYR A 210 0.04 -6.05 9.02
C TYR A 210 -0.48 -7.00 10.09
N ALA A 211 -0.43 -8.31 9.82
CA ALA A 211 -0.58 -9.27 10.91
C ALA A 211 0.57 -9.08 11.91
N VAL A 212 0.23 -8.90 13.18
CA VAL A 212 1.19 -8.74 14.28
C VAL A 212 1.17 -10.01 15.12
N ALA A 213 2.20 -10.82 15.01
CA ALA A 213 2.35 -12.04 15.78
C ALA A 213 2.89 -11.74 17.19
N GLN A 214 2.44 -12.50 18.19
CA GLN A 214 2.84 -12.35 19.59
C GLN A 214 4.36 -12.33 19.84
N TRP A 215 5.16 -13.03 19.04
CA TRP A 215 6.63 -13.02 19.21
C TRP A 215 7.25 -11.66 18.88
N GLN A 216 6.54 -10.82 18.11
CA GLN A 216 6.97 -9.48 17.70
C GLN A 216 6.68 -8.42 18.77
N THR A 217 5.98 -8.77 19.86
CA THR A 217 5.46 -7.80 20.82
C THR A 217 5.86 -8.12 22.27
N ILE A 218 5.72 -7.12 23.13
CA ILE A 218 5.88 -7.22 24.58
C ILE A 218 4.50 -7.29 25.22
N GLY A 219 4.28 -8.24 26.14
CA GLY A 219 2.99 -8.44 26.80
C GLY A 219 2.12 -9.44 26.06
N ASP A 220 0.80 -9.31 26.17
CA ASP A 220 -0.20 -10.14 25.48
C ASP A 220 -0.87 -9.28 24.40
N PHE A 221 -0.28 -9.29 23.20
CA PHE A 221 -0.71 -8.45 22.07
C PHE A 221 -0.42 -9.15 20.75
N GLU A 222 -1.46 -9.36 19.97
CA GLU A 222 -1.38 -9.81 18.59
C GLU A 222 -2.53 -9.23 17.77
N ILE A 223 -2.32 -9.12 16.46
CA ILE A 223 -3.34 -8.72 15.47
C ILE A 223 -3.32 -9.79 14.38
N ALA A 224 -4.45 -10.47 14.22
CA ALA A 224 -4.63 -11.46 13.16
C ALA A 224 -4.63 -10.77 11.79
N ARG A 225 -4.38 -11.56 10.73
CA ARG A 225 -4.51 -11.05 9.36
C ARG A 225 -5.98 -10.75 9.06
N ASN A 226 -6.25 -9.54 8.56
CA ASN A 226 -7.58 -9.14 8.13
C ASN A 226 -7.85 -9.63 6.70
N HIS A 227 -9.10 -9.99 6.40
CA HIS A 227 -9.46 -10.65 5.13
C HIS A 227 -10.39 -9.83 4.23
N GLN A 228 -10.91 -8.72 4.74
CA GLN A 228 -11.93 -7.90 4.08
C GLN A 228 -11.66 -6.43 4.35
N LEU A 229 -12.20 -5.56 3.49
CA LEU A 229 -12.20 -4.12 3.72
C LEU A 229 -13.02 -3.81 4.98
N SER A 230 -12.44 -3.03 5.89
CA SER A 230 -13.16 -2.50 7.04
C SER A 230 -14.00 -1.28 6.65
N GLU A 231 -14.96 -0.89 7.49
CA GLU A 231 -15.70 0.36 7.27
C GLU A 231 -14.79 1.60 7.26
N LYS A 232 -13.68 1.55 7.99
CA LYS A 232 -12.71 2.66 8.02
C LYS A 232 -11.79 2.67 6.81
N ASP A 233 -11.53 1.52 6.19
CA ASP A 233 -10.89 1.46 4.87
C ASP A 233 -11.76 2.18 3.84
N LEU A 234 -13.07 1.89 3.83
CA LEU A 234 -14.04 2.53 2.93
C LEU A 234 -14.22 4.02 3.24
N GLU A 235 -14.27 4.40 4.52
CA GLU A 235 -14.32 5.81 4.94
C GLU A 235 -13.06 6.57 4.48
N LEU A 236 -11.88 5.97 4.65
CA LEU A 236 -10.62 6.56 4.21
C LEU A 236 -10.61 6.80 2.70
N MET A 237 -11.13 5.86 1.90
CA MET A 237 -11.28 6.04 0.46
C MET A 237 -12.20 7.22 0.10
N ARG A 238 -13.33 7.39 0.79
CA ARG A 238 -14.24 8.53 0.56
C ARG A 238 -13.58 9.88 0.89
N LEU A 239 -12.75 9.91 1.94
CA LEU A 239 -12.01 11.11 2.33
C LEU A 239 -10.86 11.41 1.36
N ALA A 240 -10.16 10.37 0.90
CA ALA A 240 -9.06 10.49 -0.05
C ALA A 240 -9.54 10.93 -1.44
N TYR A 241 -10.70 10.42 -1.87
CA TYR A 241 -11.27 10.64 -3.20
C TYR A 241 -12.72 11.13 -3.11
N PRO A 242 -12.92 12.39 -2.68
CA PRO A 242 -14.27 12.95 -2.54
C PRO A 242 -14.89 13.28 -3.91
N HIS A 243 -16.21 13.20 -3.98
CA HIS A 243 -17.01 13.89 -5.00
C HIS A 243 -17.10 15.38 -4.63
N ASP A 244 -17.23 16.25 -5.64
CA ASP A 244 -17.41 17.70 -5.44
C ASP A 244 -18.74 18.06 -4.76
#